data_AF-A0A3D1B667-F1
#
_entry.id   AF-A0A3D1B667-F1
#
_cell.length_a   1.000
_cell.length_b   1.000
_cell.length_c   1.000
_cell.angle_alpha   90.00
_cell.angle_beta   90.00
_cell.angle_gamma   90.00
#
_symmetry.space_group_name_H-M   'P 1'
#
loop_
_entity.id
_entity.type
_entity.pdbx_description
1 polymer ?
#
loop_
_entity_poly.entity_id
_entity_poly.type
_entity_poly.pdbx_seq_one_letter_code
_entity_poly.pdbx_strand_id
1 'polypeptide(L)'
;MKALIQRVRQARVEVADEVVGSIDQGLLGLVGVEREDDRARADKLLHKLLRYRVFSDENGKMNRSLSDVSGGLLLVSQFTLAADTGSGLRPSFS
;
A
#
# COMPACT_ATOMS: atom_id res chain seq x y z
N MET A 1 -11.50 -2.11 4.32
CA MET A 1 -10.35 -1.35 3.76
C MET A 1 -9.21 -2.31 3.63
N LYS A 2 -8.66 -2.40 2.43
CA LYS A 2 -7.58 -3.31 2.08
C LYS A 2 -6.38 -2.50 1.61
N ALA A 3 -5.19 -2.95 1.95
CA ALA A 3 -3.97 -2.49 1.29
C ALA A 3 -3.16 -3.70 0.84
N LEU A 4 -2.79 -3.70 -0.43
CA LEU A 4 -1.72 -4.54 -0.95
C LEU A 4 -0.44 -3.71 -0.92
N ILE A 5 0.53 -4.13 -0.11
CA ILE A 5 1.80 -3.41 0.05
C ILE A 5 2.92 -4.10 -0.72
N GLN A 6 3.81 -3.29 -1.26
CA GLN A 6 5.05 -3.73 -1.87
C GLN A 6 6.21 -2.94 -1.28
N ARG A 7 7.24 -3.65 -0.81
CA ARG A 7 8.50 -3.02 -0.45
C ARG A 7 9.25 -2.67 -1.72
N VAL A 8 9.53 -1.39 -1.92
CA VAL A 8 10.11 -0.86 -3.15
C VAL A 8 11.45 -0.18 -2.88
N ARG A 9 12.36 -0.23 -3.87
CA ARG A 9 13.56 0.61 -3.88
C ARG A 9 13.27 2.02 -4.38
N GLN A 10 12.26 2.14 -5.23
CA GLN A 10 11.69 3.39 -5.76
C GLN A 10 10.30 3.08 -6.34
N ALA A 11 9.40 4.05 -6.33
CA ALA A 11 8.09 3.96 -7.01
C ALA A 11 7.60 5.35 -7.41
N ARG A 12 6.80 5.43 -8.48
CA ARG A 12 6.16 6.67 -8.92
C ARG A 12 4.83 6.41 -9.63
N VAL A 13 3.99 7.43 -9.66
CA VAL A 13 2.76 7.49 -10.45
C VAL A 13 2.93 8.56 -11.51
N GLU A 14 2.63 8.21 -12.76
CA GLU A 14 2.57 9.13 -13.89
C GLU A 14 1.13 9.19 -14.41
N VAL A 15 0.65 10.40 -14.72
CA VAL A 15 -0.65 10.65 -15.34
C VAL A 15 -0.42 11.55 -16.54
N ALA A 16 -0.75 11.05 -17.74
CA ALA A 16 -0.45 11.75 -19.00
C ALA A 16 1.02 12.19 -19.08
N ASP A 17 1.94 11.25 -18.82
CA ASP A 17 3.40 11.42 -18.81
C ASP A 17 3.97 12.40 -17.75
N GLU A 18 3.12 12.95 -16.87
CA GLU A 18 3.54 13.82 -15.77
C GLU A 18 3.62 13.04 -14.45
N VAL A 19 4.75 13.17 -13.73
CA VAL A 19 4.93 12.54 -12.41
C VAL A 19 4.11 13.30 -11.36
N VAL A 20 3.06 12.67 -10.85
CA VAL A 20 2.17 13.25 -9.83
C VAL A 20 2.53 12.83 -8.40
N GLY A 21 3.45 11.87 -8.25
CA GLY A 21 3.97 11.45 -6.96
C GLY A 21 5.05 10.38 -7.10
N SER A 22 6.10 10.48 -6.29
CA SER A 22 7.22 9.53 -6.29
C SER A 22 7.83 9.39 -4.92
N ILE A 23 8.43 8.22 -4.68
CA ILE A 23 9.25 7.92 -3.51
C ILE A 23 10.50 7.16 -3.93
N ASP A 24 11.58 7.31 -3.16
CA ASP A 24 12.72 6.39 -3.20
C ASP A 24 12.38 5.11 -2.42
N GLN A 25 13.28 4.65 -1.53
CA GLN A 25 13.04 3.47 -0.70
C GLN A 25 11.77 3.65 0.14
N GLY A 26 10.90 2.64 0.13
CA GLY A 26 9.67 2.73 0.92
C GLY A 26 8.65 1.65 0.64
N LEU A 27 7.38 2.01 0.83
CA LEU A 27 6.22 1.18 0.53
C LEU A 27 5.37 1.82 -0.56
N LEU A 28 5.06 1.05 -1.61
CA LEU A 28 3.91 1.29 -2.47
C LEU A 28 2.70 0.58 -1.85
N GLY A 29 1.67 1.35 -1.49
CA GLY A 29 0.40 0.83 -1.00
C GLY A 29 -0.69 1.01 -2.05
N LEU A 30 -1.14 -0.09 -2.64
CA LEU A 30 -2.39 -0.12 -3.41
C LEU A 30 -3.54 -0.22 -2.42
N VAL A 31 -4.43 0.78 -2.39
CA VAL A 31 -5.46 0.91 -1.35
C VAL A 31 -6.86 0.72 -1.94
N GLY A 32 -7.60 -0.25 -1.42
CA GLY A 32 -9.00 -0.49 -1.73
C GLY A 32 -9.89 -0.07 -0.57
N VAL A 33 -10.87 0.80 -0.84
CA VAL A 33 -11.90 1.22 0.12
C VAL A 33 -13.19 0.45 -0.15
N GLU A 34 -13.80 -0.08 0.89
CA GLU A 34 -15.03 -0.87 0.86
C GLU A 34 -16.19 -0.05 1.48
N ARG A 35 -17.44 -0.43 1.20
CA ARG A 35 -18.63 0.37 1.60
C ARG A 35 -18.74 0.63 3.10
N GLU A 36 -18.33 -0.34 3.91
CA GLU A 36 -18.38 -0.29 5.38
C GLU A 36 -17.14 0.35 6.01
N ASP A 37 -16.28 1.00 5.21
CA ASP A 37 -15.10 1.65 5.73
C ASP A 37 -15.34 3.04 6.29
N ASP A 38 -14.61 3.33 7.35
CA ASP A 38 -14.66 4.59 8.07
C ASP A 38 -13.24 5.11 8.36
N ARG A 39 -13.18 6.27 9.01
CA ARG A 39 -11.91 6.90 9.42
C ARG A 39 -11.14 6.01 10.40
N ALA A 40 -11.81 5.32 11.30
CA ALA A 40 -11.15 4.47 12.29
C ALA A 40 -10.39 3.30 11.63
N ARG A 41 -10.96 2.70 10.57
CA ARG A 41 -10.27 1.69 9.76
C ARG A 41 -9.11 2.28 8.97
N ALA A 42 -9.25 3.50 8.45
CA ALA A 42 -8.17 4.21 7.77
C ALA A 42 -6.98 4.48 8.71
N ASP A 43 -7.24 5.00 9.91
CA ASP A 43 -6.21 5.28 10.91
C ASP A 43 -5.50 3.99 11.36
N LYS A 44 -6.27 2.91 11.57
CA LYS A 44 -5.72 1.59 11.90
C LYS A 44 -4.85 1.04 10.77
N LEU A 45 -5.26 1.21 9.52
CA LEU A 45 -4.48 0.79 8.37
C LEU A 45 -3.18 1.58 8.29
N LEU A 46 -3.24 2.91 8.35
CA LEU A 46 -2.06 3.78 8.31
C LEU A 46 -1.08 3.43 9.44
N HIS A 47 -1.57 3.26 10.67
CA HIS A 47 -0.76 2.84 11.80
C HIS A 47 -0.04 1.51 11.53
N LYS A 48 -0.75 0.54 10.94
CA LYS A 48 -0.17 -0.74 10.54
C LYS A 48 0.89 -0.55 9.46
N LEU A 49 0.63 0.24 8.41
CA LEU A 49 1.58 0.50 7.32
C LEU A 49 2.89 1.12 7.82
N LEU A 50 2.81 2.11 8.70
CA LEU A 50 3.98 2.80 9.24
C LEU A 50 4.85 1.88 10.12
N ARG A 51 4.22 0.92 10.83
CA ARG A 51 4.88 0.06 11.83
C ARG A 51 5.17 -1.36 11.34
N TYR A 52 4.71 -1.75 10.16
CA TYR A 52 4.89 -3.11 9.64
C TYR A 52 6.37 -3.40 9.39
N ARG A 53 6.90 -4.46 10.01
CA ARG A 53 8.33 -4.80 9.97
C ARG A 53 8.67 -5.62 8.73
N VAL A 54 8.87 -4.93 7.62
CA VAL A 54 9.16 -5.54 6.30
C VAL A 54 10.49 -5.08 5.70
N PHE A 55 11.21 -4.19 6.37
CA PHE A 55 12.55 -3.74 5.96
C PHE A 55 13.63 -4.50 6.71
N SER A 56 14.75 -4.73 6.02
CA SER A 56 15.88 -5.47 6.58
C SER A 56 16.64 -4.62 7.60
N ASP A 57 17.15 -5.24 8.65
CA ASP A 57 18.15 -4.68 9.56
C ASP A 57 19.58 -4.95 9.04
N GLU A 58 20.57 -4.61 9.85
CA GLU A 58 22.01 -4.79 9.56
C GLU A 58 22.40 -6.27 9.35
N ASN A 59 21.61 -7.21 9.86
CA ASN A 59 21.82 -8.65 9.69
C ASN A 59 20.98 -9.24 8.54
N GLY A 60 20.34 -8.38 7.73
CA GLY A 60 19.47 -8.77 6.62
C GLY A 60 18.07 -9.27 7.04
N LYS A 61 17.75 -9.29 8.34
CA LYS A 61 16.48 -9.79 8.85
C LYS A 61 15.39 -8.72 8.78
N MET A 62 14.15 -9.11 8.45
CA MET A 62 13.02 -8.18 8.34
C MET A 62 12.52 -7.71 9.70
N ASN A 63 13.22 -6.73 10.29
CA ASN A 63 12.94 -6.21 11.64
C ASN A 63 12.60 -4.73 11.68
N ARG A 64 12.84 -3.99 10.60
CA ARG A 64 12.62 -2.54 10.52
C ARG A 64 11.28 -2.22 9.88
N SER A 65 10.60 -1.23 10.42
CA SER A 65 9.39 -0.64 9.87
C SER A 65 9.69 0.49 8.89
N LEU A 66 8.66 1.00 8.22
CA LEU A 66 8.81 2.15 7.32
C LEU A 66 9.36 3.37 8.07
N SER A 67 8.85 3.62 9.28
CA SER A 67 9.34 4.70 10.14
C SER A 67 10.79 4.49 10.55
N ASP A 68 11.20 3.26 10.87
CA ASP A 68 12.59 2.99 11.29
C ASP A 68 13.60 3.27 10.16
N VAL A 69 13.21 3.07 8.91
CA VAL A 69 14.06 3.34 7.74
C VAL A 69 13.85 4.73 7.16
N SER A 70 12.99 5.56 7.76
CA SER A 70 12.62 6.89 7.25
C SER A 70 12.22 6.85 5.76
N GLY A 71 11.52 5.79 5.35
CA GLY A 71 11.17 5.54 3.96
C GLY A 71 9.91 6.28 3.51
N GLY A 72 9.75 6.41 2.20
CA GLY A 72 8.56 7.01 1.60
C GLY A 72 7.34 6.08 1.62
N LEU A 73 6.14 6.66 1.69
CA LEU A 73 4.87 5.95 1.49
C LEU A 73 4.16 6.53 0.28
N LEU A 74 4.00 5.73 -0.77
CA LEU A 74 3.22 6.10 -1.96
C LEU A 74 1.90 5.34 -1.93
N LEU A 75 0.80 6.05 -1.79
CA LEU A 75 -0.55 5.47 -1.77
C LEU A 75 -1.24 5.68 -3.11
N VAL A 76 -1.74 4.60 -3.69
CA VAL A 76 -2.44 4.61 -4.98
C VAL A 76 -3.81 3.99 -4.80
N SER A 77 -4.85 4.72 -5.20
CA SER A 77 -6.23 4.21 -5.17
C SER A 77 -6.37 3.00 -6.11
N GLN A 78 -6.83 1.86 -5.57
CA GLN A 78 -6.95 0.60 -6.30
C GLN A 78 -8.27 -0.10 -5.95
N PHE A 79 -9.35 0.30 -6.61
CA PHE A 79 -10.69 -0.26 -6.37
C PHE A 79 -10.77 -1.77 -6.66
N THR A 80 -9.90 -2.30 -7.54
CA THR A 80 -9.89 -3.73 -7.89
C THR A 80 -9.58 -4.65 -6.71
N LEU A 81 -8.98 -4.14 -5.63
CA LEU A 81 -8.75 -4.93 -4.41
C LEU A 81 -10.03 -5.28 -3.65
N ALA A 82 -11.13 -4.55 -3.91
CA ALA A 82 -12.44 -4.85 -3.35
C ALA A 82 -13.23 -5.87 -4.18
N ALA A 83 -12.67 -6.34 -5.31
CA ALA A 83 -13.35 -7.30 -6.17
C ALA A 83 -13.59 -8.65 -5.47
N ASP A 84 -14.75 -9.25 -5.74
CA ASP A 84 -14.96 -10.69 -5.63
C ASP A 84 -14.53 -11.36 -6.94
N THR A 85 -13.67 -12.37 -6.82
CA THR A 85 -13.13 -13.17 -7.92
C THR A 85 -13.37 -14.67 -7.73
N GLY A 86 -14.37 -15.06 -6.93
CA GLY A 86 -14.65 -16.47 -6.62
C GLY A 86 -15.32 -17.27 -7.74
N SER A 87 -15.86 -16.63 -8.78
CA SER A 87 -16.54 -17.32 -9.89
C SER A 87 -16.33 -16.62 -11.24
N GLY A 88 -16.35 -17.40 -12.33
CA GLY A 88 -16.18 -16.90 -13.69
C GLY A 88 -14.82 -16.24 -13.95
N LEU A 89 -14.76 -15.37 -14.96
CA LEU A 89 -13.55 -14.64 -15.36
C LEU A 89 -13.73 -13.11 -15.29
N ARG A 90 -14.88 -12.63 -14.80
CA ARG A 90 -15.19 -11.20 -14.65
C ARG A 90 -15.28 -10.87 -13.15
N PRO A 91 -14.47 -9.95 -12.62
CA PRO A 91 -14.58 -9.54 -11.23
C PRO A 91 -15.94 -8.88 -10.96
N SER A 92 -16.50 -9.15 -9.78
CA SER A 92 -17.68 -8.47 -9.25
C SER A 92 -17.28 -7.43 -8.21
N PHE A 93 -17.99 -6.32 -8.15
CA PHE A 93 -17.82 -5.23 -7.17
C PHE A 93 -19.12 -4.95 -6.40
N SER A 94 -20.05 -5.91 -6.47
CA SER A 94 -21.39 -5.82 -5.89
C SER A 94 -21.37 -5.98 -4.39
#